data_AF-A0A2G9T493-F1
#
_entry.id   AF-A0A2G9T493-F1
#
_cell.length_a   1.000
_cell.length_b   1.000
_cell.length_c   1.000
_cell.angle_alpha   90.00
_cell.angle_beta   90.00
_cell.angle_gamma   90.00
#
_symmetry.space_group_name_H-M   'P 1'
#
loop_
_entity.id
_entity.type
_entity.pdbx_description
1 polymer ?
#
loop_
_entity_poly.entity_id
_entity_poly.type
_entity_poly.pdbx_seq_one_letter_code
_entity_poly.pdbx_strand_id
1 'polypeptide(L)'
;MACGGLLPLLASATSPNSELEITDACQQELPIDCAASLLSRFVQLVDVFVFASGVSFAELEQEKNMPSGGVLRQVLRLISTAAVRHILTARVLRPDSNGHAFEAHASTKNEAIYEFVKGAIESQGKEGIADLDRLLQDVDLQRIKGAVYRDMV
;
A
#
# COMPACT_ATOMS: atom_id res chain seq x y z
N MET A 1 1.06 5.08 17.83
CA MET A 1 0.29 4.40 16.77
C MET A 1 0.30 5.32 15.55
N ALA A 2 1.06 4.97 14.50
CA ALA A 2 1.33 5.83 13.33
C ALA A 2 0.29 5.63 12.20
N CYS A 3 -1.00 5.71 12.52
CA CYS A 3 -2.10 5.41 11.58
C CYS A 3 -2.85 6.64 11.05
N GLY A 4 -2.56 7.86 11.54
CA GLY A 4 -3.36 9.04 11.19
C GLY A 4 -3.34 9.41 9.70
N GLY A 5 -2.15 9.45 9.07
CA GLY A 5 -2.03 9.87 7.66
C GLY A 5 -2.46 8.83 6.62
N LEU A 6 -2.39 7.53 6.96
CA LEU A 6 -2.74 6.43 6.03
C LEU A 6 -4.24 6.12 6.01
N LEU A 7 -4.97 6.31 7.11
CA LEU A 7 -6.40 5.98 7.18
C LEU A 7 -7.24 6.76 6.14
N PRO A 8 -7.06 8.07 5.93
CA PRO A 8 -7.74 8.81 4.87
C PRO A 8 -7.38 8.32 3.46
N LEU A 9 -6.12 7.91 3.22
CA LEU A 9 -5.67 7.36 1.95
C LEU A 9 -6.34 6.00 1.67
N LEU A 10 -6.42 5.13 2.68
CA LEU A 10 -7.14 3.85 2.61
C LEU A 10 -8.65 4.05 2.38
N ALA A 11 -9.27 5.04 3.03
CA ALA A 11 -10.66 5.39 2.81
C ALA A 11 -10.91 5.90 1.39
N SER A 12 -9.98 6.70 0.84
CA SER A 12 -10.08 7.20 -0.53
C SER A 12 -10.01 6.11 -1.59
N ALA A 13 -9.35 4.98 -1.30
CA ALA A 13 -9.30 3.83 -2.20
C ALA A 13 -10.60 3.02 -2.22
N THR A 14 -11.43 3.14 -1.18
CA THR A 14 -12.67 2.35 -1.03
C THR A 14 -13.95 3.19 -1.12
N SER A 15 -13.86 4.52 -1.04
CA SER A 15 -14.99 5.44 -1.11
C SER A 15 -14.61 6.80 -1.76
N PRO A 16 -15.27 7.20 -2.86
CA PRO A 16 -14.99 8.49 -3.52
C PRO A 16 -15.39 9.71 -2.67
N ASN A 17 -16.44 9.60 -1.84
CA ASN A 17 -17.08 10.73 -1.14
C ASN A 17 -16.77 10.82 0.36
N SER A 18 -15.78 10.09 0.88
CA SER A 18 -15.44 10.19 2.31
C SER A 18 -14.71 11.51 2.62
N GLU A 19 -15.37 12.37 3.38
CA GLU A 19 -14.79 13.53 4.09
C GLU A 19 -14.08 13.04 5.36
N LEU A 20 -12.85 12.55 5.21
CA LEU A 20 -11.98 12.27 6.36
C LEU A 20 -10.82 13.25 6.30
N GLU A 21 -10.67 14.06 7.35
CA GLU A 21 -9.54 14.96 7.50
C GLU A 21 -8.24 14.16 7.58
N ILE A 22 -7.24 14.59 6.79
CA ILE A 22 -5.89 14.03 6.86
C ILE A 22 -5.19 14.66 8.05
N THR A 23 -5.40 14.10 9.23
CA THR A 23 -4.67 14.53 10.43
C THR A 23 -3.26 13.95 10.39
N ASP A 24 -2.26 14.82 10.31
CA ASP A 24 -0.86 14.41 10.38
C ASP A 24 -0.54 13.96 11.82
N ALA A 25 -0.67 12.65 12.07
CA ALA A 25 -0.45 12.06 13.39
C ALA A 25 1.04 11.78 13.69
N CYS A 26 1.95 12.16 12.78
CA CYS A 26 3.38 11.99 12.99
C CYS A 26 3.97 13.31 13.52
N GLN A 27 4.39 13.32 14.79
CA GLN A 27 5.28 14.36 15.33
C GLN A 27 6.64 14.43 14.60
N GLN A 28 6.91 13.50 13.69
CA GLN A 28 7.98 13.56 12.70
C GLN A 28 7.38 13.96 11.35
N GLU A 29 7.79 15.12 10.84
CA GLU A 29 7.44 15.72 9.55
C GLU A 29 7.95 14.88 8.35
N LEU A 30 7.62 13.58 8.28
CA LEU A 30 8.01 12.73 7.16
C LEU A 30 7.07 13.02 5.97
N PRO A 31 7.59 13.54 4.84
CA PRO A 31 6.76 13.81 3.67
C PRO A 31 6.08 12.54 3.12
N ILE A 32 4.88 12.70 2.55
CA ILE A 32 4.05 11.58 2.06
C ILE A 32 4.77 10.80 0.95
N ASP A 33 5.43 11.49 0.03
CA ASP A 33 6.23 10.90 -1.05
C ASP A 33 7.41 10.07 -0.50
N CYS A 34 8.07 10.58 0.55
CA CYS A 34 9.13 9.86 1.26
C CYS A 34 8.59 8.61 1.96
N ALA A 35 7.44 8.71 2.63
CA ALA A 35 6.77 7.56 3.23
C ALA A 35 6.34 6.52 2.18
N ALA A 36 5.84 6.96 1.03
CA ALA A 36 5.50 6.10 -0.11
C ALA A 36 6.73 5.39 -0.68
N SER A 37 7.86 6.08 -0.79
CA SER A 37 9.13 5.47 -1.22
C SER A 37 9.61 4.39 -0.23
N LEU A 38 9.51 4.65 1.07
CA LEU A 38 9.81 3.65 2.10
C LEU A 38 8.86 2.44 2.01
N LEU A 39 7.57 2.66 1.78
CA LEU A 39 6.60 1.59 1.54
C LEU A 39 7.03 0.70 0.37
N SER A 40 7.40 1.28 -0.78
CA SER A 40 7.90 0.50 -1.94
C SER A 40 9.07 -0.38 -1.56
N ARG A 41 10.03 0.19 -0.82
CA ARG A 41 11.25 -0.52 -0.40
C ARG A 41 10.92 -1.65 0.57
N PHE A 42 10.05 -1.41 1.55
CA PHE A 42 9.63 -2.46 2.48
C PHE A 42 8.93 -3.61 1.76
N VAL A 43 8.08 -3.32 0.77
CA VAL A 43 7.41 -4.36 -0.02
C VAL A 43 8.45 -5.21 -0.78
N GLN A 44 9.45 -4.58 -1.40
CA GLN A 44 10.55 -5.30 -2.07
C GLN A 44 11.36 -6.15 -1.08
N LEU A 45 11.62 -5.64 0.13
CA LEU A 45 12.29 -6.41 1.18
C LEU A 45 11.46 -7.61 1.62
N VAL A 46 10.14 -7.48 1.73
CA VAL A 46 9.26 -8.62 2.00
C VAL A 46 9.28 -9.62 0.84
N ASP A 47 9.28 -9.16 -0.41
CA ASP A 47 9.40 -10.06 -1.56
C ASP A 47 10.69 -10.91 -1.51
N VAL A 48 11.82 -10.31 -1.11
CA VAL A 48 13.10 -11.01 -0.99
C VAL A 48 13.21 -11.83 0.30
N PHE A 49 12.99 -11.24 1.46
CA PHE A 49 13.25 -11.90 2.74
C PHE A 49 12.14 -12.85 3.16
N VAL A 50 10.90 -12.47 2.90
CA VAL A 50 9.76 -13.30 3.23
C VAL A 50 9.56 -14.27 2.08
N PHE A 51 9.15 -13.83 0.89
CA PHE A 51 8.69 -14.79 -0.12
C PHE A 51 9.79 -15.65 -0.76
N ALA A 52 11.06 -15.24 -0.73
CA ALA A 52 12.15 -16.12 -1.18
C ALA A 52 12.70 -17.06 -0.09
N SER A 53 12.48 -16.78 1.20
CA SER A 53 12.87 -17.73 2.26
C SER A 53 11.91 -18.91 2.32
N GLY A 54 12.32 -20.08 2.81
CA GLY A 54 11.41 -21.23 3.00
C GLY A 54 10.76 -21.29 4.40
N VAL A 55 11.09 -20.34 5.28
CA VAL A 55 10.76 -20.40 6.72
C VAL A 55 9.31 -19.98 6.94
N SER A 56 8.55 -20.76 7.72
CA SER A 56 7.17 -20.41 8.05
C SER A 56 7.13 -19.21 9.01
N PHE A 57 6.03 -18.45 9.00
CA PHE A 57 5.89 -17.34 9.95
C PHE A 57 5.81 -17.84 11.39
N ALA A 58 5.12 -18.95 11.61
CA ALA A 58 5.01 -19.57 12.92
C ALA A 58 6.39 -19.98 13.49
N GLU A 59 7.26 -20.59 12.68
CA GLU A 59 8.62 -20.94 13.08
C GLU A 59 9.44 -19.70 13.46
N LEU A 60 9.42 -18.68 12.61
CA LEU A 60 10.13 -17.42 12.87
C LEU A 60 9.62 -16.73 14.15
N GLU A 61 8.31 -16.73 14.35
CA GLU A 61 7.69 -16.12 15.52
C GLU A 61 8.08 -16.86 16.81
N GLN A 62 8.08 -18.19 16.79
CA GLN A 62 8.52 -19.01 17.93
C GLN A 62 9.99 -18.77 18.25
N GLU A 63 10.88 -18.83 17.25
CA GLU A 63 12.32 -18.65 17.42
C GLU A 63 12.69 -17.28 17.99
N LYS A 64 11.92 -16.24 17.65
CA LYS A 64 12.15 -14.86 18.11
C LYS A 64 11.25 -14.43 19.25
N ASN A 65 10.48 -15.36 19.83
CA ASN A 65 9.53 -15.09 20.91
C ASN A 65 8.56 -13.93 20.56
N MET A 66 8.12 -13.89 19.30
CA MET A 66 7.11 -12.94 18.82
C MET A 66 5.69 -13.48 19.05
N PRO A 67 4.68 -12.60 19.23
CA PRO A 67 3.29 -13.04 19.34
C PRO A 67 2.82 -13.73 18.06
N SER A 68 2.03 -14.81 18.22
CA SER A 68 1.48 -15.56 17.10
C SER A 68 0.68 -14.67 16.12
N GLY A 69 0.98 -14.86 14.84
CA GLY A 69 0.44 -14.09 13.70
C GLY A 69 0.91 -12.63 13.67
N GLY A 70 1.89 -12.24 14.50
CA GLY A 70 2.45 -10.89 14.52
C GLY A 70 3.09 -10.53 13.18
N VAL A 71 3.91 -11.42 12.63
CA VAL A 71 4.56 -11.26 11.33
C VAL A 71 3.52 -11.30 10.21
N LEU A 72 2.61 -12.28 10.23
CA LEU A 72 1.55 -12.37 9.21
C LEU A 72 0.72 -11.09 9.14
N ARG A 73 0.25 -10.57 10.29
CA ARG A 73 -0.55 -9.34 10.33
C ARG A 73 0.23 -8.15 9.77
N GLN A 74 1.52 -8.04 10.06
CA GLN A 74 2.33 -6.93 9.54
C GLN A 74 2.58 -7.06 8.03
N VAL A 75 2.86 -8.27 7.53
CA VAL A 75 3.00 -8.55 6.09
C VAL A 75 1.70 -8.24 5.35
N LEU A 76 0.55 -8.71 5.85
CA LEU A 76 -0.75 -8.41 5.25
C LEU A 76 -1.08 -6.91 5.25
N ARG A 77 -0.77 -6.19 6.34
CA ARG A 77 -0.93 -4.73 6.38
C ARG A 77 -0.07 -4.02 5.34
N LEU A 78 1.18 -4.46 5.19
CA LEU A 78 2.09 -3.89 4.19
C LEU A 78 1.58 -4.13 2.77
N ILE A 79 1.22 -5.38 2.44
CA ILE A 79 0.70 -5.75 1.12
C ILE A 79 -0.60 -5.00 0.83
N SER A 80 -1.51 -4.92 1.80
CA SER A 80 -2.77 -4.19 1.63
C SER A 80 -2.55 -2.70 1.38
N THR A 81 -1.56 -2.10 2.05
CA THR A 81 -1.22 -0.68 1.83
C THR A 81 -0.60 -0.47 0.45
N ALA A 82 0.24 -1.39 -0.02
CA ALA A 82 0.80 -1.36 -1.38
C ALA A 82 -0.28 -1.51 -2.46
N ALA A 83 -1.21 -2.46 -2.27
CA ALA A 83 -2.35 -2.66 -3.15
C ALA A 83 -3.25 -1.41 -3.22
N VAL A 84 -3.50 -0.75 -2.09
CA VAL A 84 -4.20 0.54 -2.07
C VAL A 84 -3.46 1.60 -2.87
N ARG A 85 -2.12 1.66 -2.77
CA ARG A 85 -1.35 2.58 -3.61
C ARG A 85 -1.53 2.29 -5.09
N HIS A 86 -1.55 1.02 -5.51
CA HIS A 86 -1.84 0.66 -6.91
C HIS A 86 -3.25 1.11 -7.34
N ILE A 87 -4.26 0.88 -6.50
CA ILE A 87 -5.65 1.32 -6.75
C ILE A 87 -5.71 2.85 -6.92
N LEU A 88 -5.10 3.60 -6.01
CA LEU A 88 -5.05 5.05 -6.08
C LEU A 88 -4.25 5.54 -7.29
N THR A 89 -3.18 4.85 -7.68
CA THR A 89 -2.42 5.17 -8.88
C THR A 89 -3.30 5.03 -10.12
N ALA A 90 -4.05 3.93 -10.22
CA ALA A 90 -5.01 3.73 -11.31
C ALA A 90 -6.16 4.73 -11.29
N ARG A 91 -6.56 5.22 -10.11
CA ARG A 91 -7.56 6.30 -9.99
C ARG A 91 -7.02 7.65 -10.44
N VAL A 92 -5.76 7.97 -10.15
CA VAL A 92 -5.13 9.24 -10.58
C VAL A 92 -4.88 9.25 -12.09
N LEU A 93 -4.51 8.11 -12.67
CA LEU A 93 -4.24 7.98 -14.10
C LEU A 93 -5.49 7.87 -14.97
N ARG A 94 -6.64 7.51 -14.40
CA ARG A 94 -7.89 7.35 -15.14
C ARG A 94 -8.80 8.57 -14.99
N PRO A 95 -9.45 9.01 -16.08
CA PRO A 95 -10.55 9.95 -15.98
C PRO A 95 -11.70 9.39 -15.13
N ASP A 96 -12.45 10.27 -14.49
CA ASP A 96 -13.68 9.91 -13.79
C ASP A 96 -14.79 9.46 -14.76
N SER A 97 -15.95 9.04 -14.24
CA SER A 97 -17.10 8.61 -15.04
C SER A 97 -17.63 9.68 -16.00
N ASN A 98 -17.27 10.95 -15.78
CA ASN A 98 -17.66 12.10 -16.58
C ASN A 98 -16.54 12.55 -17.55
N GLY A 99 -15.40 11.83 -17.57
CA GLY A 99 -14.26 12.10 -18.43
C GLY A 99 -13.30 13.17 -17.90
N HIS A 100 -13.45 13.63 -16.65
CA HIS A 100 -12.53 14.61 -16.06
C HIS A 100 -11.28 13.92 -15.52
N ALA A 101 -10.12 14.51 -15.79
CA ALA A 101 -8.85 14.06 -15.23
C ALA A 101 -8.78 14.34 -13.73
N PHE A 102 -7.92 13.60 -13.02
CA PHE A 102 -7.69 13.83 -11.59
C PHE A 102 -7.01 15.19 -11.34
N GLU A 103 -7.66 16.05 -10.56
CA GLU A 103 -7.12 17.36 -10.19
C GLU A 103 -6.39 17.28 -8.83
N ALA A 104 -5.06 17.19 -8.86
CA ALA A 104 -4.23 17.06 -7.66
C ALA A 104 -4.43 18.22 -6.66
N HIS A 105 -4.57 19.45 -7.15
CA HIS A 105 -4.69 20.66 -6.32
C HIS A 105 -6.12 21.05 -5.97
N ALA A 106 -7.13 20.25 -6.34
CA ALA A 106 -8.54 20.58 -6.06
C ALA A 106 -8.87 20.50 -4.56
N SER A 107 -8.10 19.74 -3.78
CA SER A 107 -8.24 19.66 -2.32
C SER A 107 -6.97 19.12 -1.67
N THR A 108 -6.77 19.37 -0.38
CA THR A 108 -5.70 18.78 0.42
C THR A 108 -5.72 17.25 0.37
N LYS A 109 -6.91 16.64 0.25
CA LYS A 109 -7.06 15.19 0.07
C LYS A 109 -6.48 14.73 -1.26
N ASN A 110 -6.76 15.43 -2.35
CA ASN A 110 -6.24 15.08 -3.67
C ASN A 110 -4.73 15.26 -3.75
N GLU A 111 -4.20 16.30 -3.09
CA GLU A 111 -2.76 16.55 -3.01
C GLU A 111 -2.04 15.41 -2.27
N ALA A 112 -2.57 14.99 -1.12
CA ALA A 112 -2.02 13.85 -0.39
C ALA A 112 -2.09 12.53 -1.18
N ILE A 113 -3.18 12.29 -1.91
CA ILE A 113 -3.30 11.11 -2.80
C ILE A 113 -2.22 11.18 -3.89
N TYR A 114 -2.07 12.33 -4.53
CA TYR A 114 -1.09 12.53 -5.60
C TYR A 114 0.32 12.30 -5.08
N GLU A 115 0.72 12.92 -3.98
CA GLU A 115 2.05 12.73 -3.37
C GLU A 115 2.29 11.26 -2.97
N PHE A 116 1.25 10.55 -2.50
CA PHE A 116 1.36 9.13 -2.16
C PHE A 116 1.62 8.22 -3.37
N VAL A 117 1.09 8.56 -4.55
CA VAL A 117 1.19 7.73 -5.75
C VAL A 117 2.20 8.24 -6.77
N LYS A 118 2.71 9.46 -6.64
CA LYS A 118 3.60 10.12 -7.60
C LYS A 118 4.78 9.25 -8.02
N GLY A 119 5.48 8.64 -7.07
CA GLY A 119 6.58 7.72 -7.37
C GLY A 119 6.15 6.45 -8.11
N ALA A 120 4.93 5.94 -7.87
CA ALA A 120 4.36 4.81 -8.60
C ALA A 120 3.97 5.18 -10.04
N ILE A 121 3.50 6.42 -10.24
CA ILE A 121 3.24 6.99 -11.56
C ILE A 121 4.56 7.12 -12.34
N GLU A 122 5.58 7.74 -11.76
CA GLU A 122 6.88 7.95 -12.43
C GLU A 122 7.61 6.63 -12.76
N SER A 123 7.29 5.55 -12.06
CA SER A 123 7.93 4.24 -12.22
C SER A 123 7.10 3.21 -13.00
N GLN A 124 6.09 3.64 -13.79
CA GLN A 124 5.19 2.76 -14.57
C GLN A 124 5.93 1.50 -15.10
N GLY A 125 5.46 0.32 -14.68
CA GLY A 125 6.03 -0.98 -15.06
C GLY A 125 7.04 -1.59 -14.09
N LYS A 126 7.72 -0.82 -13.23
CA LYS A 126 8.67 -1.36 -12.22
C LYS A 126 8.01 -1.80 -10.93
N GLU A 127 6.89 -1.19 -10.56
CA GLU A 127 6.15 -1.53 -9.34
C GLU A 127 5.04 -2.58 -9.56
N GLY A 128 4.90 -3.09 -10.79
CA GLY A 128 3.92 -4.13 -11.10
C GLY A 128 2.51 -3.62 -11.41
N ILE A 129 2.36 -2.32 -11.66
CA ILE A 129 1.13 -1.73 -12.21
C ILE A 129 1.13 -1.97 -13.71
N ALA A 130 0.34 -2.94 -14.16
CA ALA A 130 0.26 -3.35 -15.57
C ALA A 130 -1.14 -3.15 -16.15
N ASP A 131 -2.18 -3.35 -15.34
CA ASP A 131 -3.57 -3.27 -15.77
C ASP A 131 -4.33 -2.33 -14.84
N LEU A 132 -4.61 -1.11 -15.32
CA LEU A 132 -5.33 -0.11 -14.54
C LEU A 132 -6.79 -0.50 -14.30
N ASP A 133 -7.38 -1.39 -15.11
CA ASP A 133 -8.78 -1.79 -15.00
C ASP A 133 -9.03 -2.83 -13.90
N ARG A 134 -7.98 -3.46 -13.40
CA ARG A 134 -8.08 -4.39 -12.27
C ARG A 134 -7.95 -3.66 -10.94
N LEU A 135 -8.81 -4.04 -10.00
CA LEU A 135 -8.74 -3.54 -8.62
C LEU A 135 -7.43 -3.95 -7.94
N LEU A 136 -6.97 -5.18 -8.14
CA LEU A 136 -5.69 -5.67 -7.62
C LEU A 136 -4.81 -6.11 -8.78
N GLN A 137 -3.53 -5.79 -8.70
CA GLN A 137 -2.55 -6.27 -9.66
C GLN A 137 -2.21 -7.75 -9.37
N ASP A 138 -1.71 -8.48 -10.37
CA ASP A 138 -1.31 -9.87 -10.17
C ASP A 138 -0.23 -10.02 -9.09
N VAL A 139 0.67 -9.02 -8.99
CA VAL A 139 1.69 -8.97 -7.94
C VAL A 139 1.06 -8.88 -6.54
N ASP A 140 -0.05 -8.15 -6.37
CA ASP A 140 -0.74 -8.04 -5.09
C ASP A 140 -1.39 -9.37 -4.72
N LEU A 141 -2.04 -10.03 -5.69
CA LEU A 141 -2.63 -11.35 -5.50
C LEU A 141 -1.59 -12.41 -5.16
N GLN A 142 -0.43 -12.39 -5.81
CA GLN A 142 0.68 -13.30 -5.53
C GLN A 142 1.21 -13.10 -4.11
N ARG A 143 1.41 -11.85 -3.67
CA ARG A 143 1.86 -11.54 -2.31
C ARG A 143 0.84 -11.97 -1.25
N ILE A 144 -0.46 -11.71 -1.47
CA ILE A 144 -1.51 -12.14 -0.54
C ILE A 144 -1.53 -13.66 -0.42
N LYS A 145 -1.51 -14.38 -1.54
CA LYS A 145 -1.45 -15.85 -1.56
C LYS A 145 -0.20 -16.35 -0.84
N GLY A 146 0.98 -15.79 -1.15
CA GLY A 146 2.24 -16.16 -0.52
C GLY A 146 2.22 -15.97 0.99
N ALA A 147 1.62 -14.89 1.48
CA ALA A 147 1.50 -14.63 2.91
C ALA A 147 0.53 -15.61 3.59
N VAL A 148 -0.66 -15.80 3.03
CA VAL A 148 -1.70 -16.66 3.62
C VAL A 148 -1.27 -18.13 3.61
N TYR A 149 -0.79 -18.66 2.48
CA TYR A 149 -0.43 -20.06 2.39
C TYR A 149 0.82 -20.42 3.20
N ARG A 150 1.72 -19.47 3.42
CA ARG A 150 2.89 -19.70 4.29
C ARG A 150 2.51 -19.89 5.76
N ASP A 151 1.43 -19.27 6.21
CA ASP A 151 0.96 -19.40 7.60
C ASP A 151 0.11 -20.66 7.83
N MET A 152 -0.39 -21.28 6.75
CA MET A 152 -1.19 -22.51 6.84
C MET A 152 -0.36 -23.81 6.95
N VAL A 153 0.97 -23.72 6.82
CA VAL A 153 1.90 -24.86 6.89
C VAL A 153 2.59 -24.87 8.23
#